data_AF-A0A6N7CXH6-F1
#
_entry.id   AF-A0A6N7CXH6-F1
#
_cell.length_a   1.000
_cell.length_b   1.000
_cell.length_c   1.000
_cell.angle_alpha   90.00
_cell.angle_beta   90.00
_cell.angle_gamma   90.00
#
_symmetry.space_group_name_H-M   'P 1'
#
loop_
_entity.id
_entity.type
_entity.pdbx_description
1 polymer ?
#
loop_
_entity_poly.entity_id
_entity_poly.type
_entity_poly.pdbx_seq_one_letter_code
_entity_poly.pdbx_strand_id
1 'polypeptide(L)'
;MNPPTQPVDPIVGTSDVLDYRSYGTLEEIYARELTQLEAVGVTDPEVTSTGGNCYALTGGAGYAPDGRSLYLLATTNGGPALATGEPITSWAVGLYDTEGDSVALAMGEASVEALGDSPDALGCAVTRARTALHQYTGGAPAGKFALIGDQGVTWIPA
;
A
#
# COMPACT_ATOMS: atom_id res chain seq x y z
N MET A 1 2.42 -50.45 -28.15
CA MET A 1 1.14 -50.19 -27.47
C MET A 1 1.45 -49.34 -26.26
N ASN A 2 1.18 -48.02 -26.31
CA ASN A 2 1.36 -47.12 -25.17
C ASN A 2 0.16 -47.26 -24.23
N PRO A 3 0.36 -47.19 -22.89
CA PRO A 3 -0.75 -47.16 -21.95
C PRO A 3 -1.48 -45.80 -22.04
N PRO A 4 -2.80 -45.77 -21.75
CA PRO A 4 -3.58 -44.54 -21.81
C PRO A 4 -3.16 -43.59 -20.68
N THR A 5 -2.90 -42.33 -21.04
CA THR A 5 -2.73 -41.22 -20.10
C THR A 5 -4.01 -41.08 -19.27
N GLN A 6 -3.89 -41.20 -17.95
CA GLN A 6 -5.01 -40.92 -17.06
C GLN A 6 -5.41 -39.43 -17.20
N PRO A 7 -6.72 -39.11 -17.19
CA PRO A 7 -7.15 -37.72 -17.13
C PRO A 7 -6.67 -37.13 -15.82
N VAL A 8 -5.85 -36.08 -15.92
CA VAL A 8 -5.43 -35.28 -14.78
C VAL A 8 -6.68 -34.54 -14.32
N ASP A 9 -7.13 -34.79 -13.10
CA ASP A 9 -8.22 -34.01 -12.51
C ASP A 9 -7.87 -32.52 -12.61
N PRO A 10 -8.82 -31.65 -13.00
CA PRO A 10 -8.57 -30.22 -13.00
C PRO A 10 -8.17 -29.83 -11.58
N ILE A 11 -6.94 -29.33 -11.43
CA ILE A 11 -6.50 -28.66 -10.22
C ILE A 11 -7.53 -27.56 -10.00
N VAL A 12 -8.37 -27.73 -8.99
CA VAL A 12 -9.14 -26.65 -8.39
C VAL A 12 -8.08 -25.73 -7.80
N GLY A 13 -7.51 -24.89 -8.66
CA GLY A 13 -6.77 -23.72 -8.24
C GLY A 13 -7.77 -22.94 -7.43
N THR A 14 -7.55 -22.97 -6.12
CA THR A 14 -8.28 -22.22 -5.13
C THR A 14 -8.48 -20.83 -5.68
N SER A 15 -9.68 -20.54 -6.18
CA SER A 15 -10.15 -19.17 -6.25
C SER A 15 -9.80 -18.60 -4.89
N ASP A 16 -9.02 -17.52 -4.88
CA ASP A 16 -8.99 -16.60 -3.76
C ASP A 16 -10.44 -16.13 -3.59
N VAL A 17 -11.23 -16.96 -2.91
CA VAL A 17 -12.54 -16.59 -2.42
C VAL A 17 -12.17 -15.52 -1.42
N LEU A 18 -12.23 -14.27 -1.87
CA LEU A 18 -12.30 -13.09 -1.02
C LEU A 18 -13.17 -13.50 0.17
N ASP A 19 -12.54 -13.68 1.32
CA ASP A 19 -13.27 -13.99 2.52
C ASP A 19 -13.99 -12.68 2.87
N TYR A 20 -15.19 -12.51 2.32
CA TYR A 20 -16.00 -11.31 2.48
C TYR A 20 -16.21 -10.95 3.96
N ARG A 21 -16.12 -11.94 4.87
CA ARG A 21 -16.13 -11.67 6.31
C ARG A 21 -14.86 -10.96 6.78
N SER A 22 -13.70 -11.40 6.30
CA SER A 22 -12.42 -10.75 6.58
C SER A 22 -12.34 -9.35 5.98
N TYR A 23 -12.87 -9.17 4.75
CA TYR A 23 -12.94 -7.87 4.08
C TYR A 23 -13.80 -6.86 4.85
N GLY A 24 -15.06 -7.20 5.16
CA GLY A 24 -15.96 -6.30 5.90
C GLY A 24 -15.45 -5.96 7.30
N THR A 25 -14.76 -6.90 7.97
CA THR A 25 -14.14 -6.66 9.27
C THR A 25 -12.98 -5.66 9.18
N LEU A 26 -12.20 -5.70 8.09
CA LEU A 26 -11.08 -4.76 7.90
C LEU A 26 -11.57 -3.35 7.57
N GLU A 27 -12.60 -3.20 6.73
CA GLU A 27 -13.18 -1.87 6.48
C GLU A 27 -13.74 -1.25 7.75
N GLU A 28 -14.36 -2.04 8.63
CA GLU A 28 -14.81 -1.56 9.94
C GLU A 28 -13.65 -1.17 10.86
N ILE A 29 -12.57 -1.97 10.90
CA ILE A 29 -11.37 -1.67 11.70
C ILE A 29 -10.70 -0.37 11.23
N TYR A 30 -10.60 -0.18 9.91
CA TYR A 30 -9.86 0.92 9.28
C TYR A 30 -10.75 2.06 8.76
N ALA A 31 -12.02 2.12 9.15
CA ALA A 31 -12.96 3.14 8.67
C ALA A 31 -12.47 4.58 8.96
N ARG A 32 -11.78 4.78 10.10
CA ARG A 32 -11.18 6.06 10.44
C ARG A 32 -10.08 6.42 9.45
N GLU A 33 -9.19 5.48 9.16
CA GLU A 33 -8.07 5.66 8.25
C GLU A 33 -8.54 5.92 6.81
N LEU A 34 -9.58 5.21 6.36
CA LEU A 34 -10.22 5.48 5.06
C LEU A 34 -10.75 6.92 5.00
N THR A 35 -11.44 7.39 6.04
CA THR A 35 -11.91 8.78 6.15
C THR A 35 -10.74 9.78 6.15
N GLN A 36 -9.62 9.44 6.80
CA GLN A 36 -8.42 10.28 6.80
C GLN A 36 -7.79 10.36 5.41
N LEU A 37 -7.75 9.25 4.67
CA LEU A 37 -7.28 9.21 3.28
C LEU A 37 -8.12 10.14 2.39
N GLU A 38 -9.45 10.08 2.51
CA GLU A 38 -10.34 11.04 1.81
C GLU A 38 -10.03 12.49 2.18
N ALA A 39 -9.85 12.77 3.47
CA ALA A 39 -9.58 14.11 3.97
C ALA A 39 -8.25 14.69 3.44
N VAL A 40 -7.25 13.84 3.15
CA VAL A 40 -5.99 14.25 2.52
C VAL A 40 -6.01 14.15 0.99
N GLY A 41 -7.19 13.94 0.40
CA GLY A 41 -7.40 13.96 -1.05
C GLY A 41 -6.97 12.68 -1.75
N VAL A 42 -7.13 11.52 -1.11
CA VAL A 42 -7.15 10.22 -1.78
C VAL A 42 -8.58 9.96 -2.24
N THR A 43 -8.75 9.59 -3.51
CA THR A 43 -10.08 9.33 -4.10
C THR A 43 -10.43 7.86 -3.98
N ASP A 44 -11.68 7.58 -3.63
CA ASP A 44 -12.23 6.21 -3.50
C ASP A 44 -11.35 5.28 -2.65
N PRO A 45 -10.98 5.66 -1.41
CA PRO A 45 -10.14 4.79 -0.61
C PRO A 45 -10.91 3.56 -0.12
N GLU A 46 -10.28 2.40 -0.23
CA GLU A 46 -10.86 1.12 0.18
C GLU A 46 -9.80 0.21 0.79
N VAL A 47 -10.24 -0.91 1.38
CA VAL A 47 -9.34 -2.00 1.74
C VAL A 47 -9.23 -2.90 0.52
N THR A 48 -8.04 -3.24 0.04
CA THR A 48 -7.88 -4.16 -1.11
C THR A 48 -7.03 -5.36 -0.71
N SER A 49 -7.37 -6.54 -1.22
CA SER A 49 -6.51 -7.73 -1.14
C SER A 49 -5.35 -7.59 -2.12
N THR A 50 -4.12 -7.64 -1.63
CA THR A 50 -2.90 -7.65 -2.45
C THR A 50 -2.43 -9.07 -2.78
N GLY A 51 -3.24 -10.08 -2.44
CA GLY A 51 -2.94 -11.50 -2.61
C GLY A 51 -2.26 -12.13 -1.40
N GLY A 52 -2.26 -13.46 -1.32
CA GLY A 52 -1.60 -14.19 -0.22
C GLY A 52 -2.16 -13.84 1.18
N ASN A 53 -3.45 -13.50 1.26
CA ASN A 53 -4.12 -13.02 2.48
C ASN A 53 -3.51 -11.73 3.07
N CYS A 54 -2.85 -10.93 2.23
CA CYS A 54 -2.39 -9.59 2.58
C CYS A 54 -3.42 -8.56 2.13
N TYR A 55 -3.68 -7.57 2.98
CA TYR A 55 -4.59 -6.47 2.69
C TYR A 55 -3.87 -5.14 2.90
N ALA A 56 -4.25 -4.13 2.12
CA ALA A 56 -3.73 -2.77 2.21
C ALA A 56 -4.88 -1.77 2.13
N LEU A 57 -4.66 -0.53 2.61
CA LEU A 57 -5.56 0.57 2.24
C LEU A 57 -5.09 1.14 0.91
N THR A 58 -6.02 1.43 0.03
CA THR A 58 -5.72 1.83 -1.35
C THR A 58 -6.53 3.04 -1.76
N GLY A 59 -6.31 3.54 -2.98
CA GLY A 59 -7.11 4.61 -3.59
C GLY A 59 -6.32 5.44 -4.58
N GLY A 60 -7.00 6.38 -5.25
CA GLY A 60 -6.36 7.30 -6.18
C GLY A 60 -5.59 8.41 -5.44
N ALA A 61 -4.29 8.52 -5.71
CA ALA A 61 -3.40 9.45 -4.99
C ALA A 61 -3.25 10.83 -5.66
N GLY A 62 -3.99 11.08 -6.75
CA GLY A 62 -3.87 12.27 -7.60
C GLY A 62 -3.02 12.00 -8.84
N TYR A 63 -2.20 12.98 -9.24
CA TYR A 63 -1.38 12.90 -10.45
C TYR A 63 0.09 13.17 -10.17
N ALA A 64 0.96 12.48 -10.89
CA ALA A 64 2.39 12.76 -10.94
C ALA A 64 2.69 14.06 -11.71
N PRO A 65 3.90 14.63 -11.59
CA PRO A 65 4.30 15.86 -12.31
C PRO A 65 4.13 15.80 -13.83
N ASP A 66 4.18 14.60 -14.41
CA ASP A 66 4.00 14.32 -15.83
C ASP A 66 2.53 14.03 -16.22
N GLY A 67 1.59 14.17 -15.28
CA GLY A 67 0.15 14.05 -15.50
C GLY A 67 -0.41 12.63 -15.42
N ARG A 68 0.44 11.63 -15.09
CA ARG A 68 0.01 10.24 -14.89
C ARG A 68 -0.81 10.13 -13.61
N SER A 69 -1.92 9.37 -13.64
CA SER A 69 -2.65 9.05 -12.42
C SER A 69 -1.76 8.23 -11.48
N LEU A 70 -1.89 8.46 -10.19
CA LEU A 70 -1.16 7.73 -9.17
C LEU A 70 -2.12 6.88 -8.36
N TYR A 71 -1.68 5.66 -8.06
CA TYR A 71 -2.33 4.78 -7.12
C TYR A 71 -1.59 4.79 -5.78
N LEU A 72 -2.33 4.78 -4.68
CA LEU A 72 -1.80 4.72 -3.34
C LEU A 72 -1.99 3.30 -2.78
N LEU A 73 -0.97 2.81 -2.08
CA LEU A 73 -1.06 1.62 -1.25
C LEU A 73 -0.45 1.94 0.11
N ALA A 74 -1.20 1.71 1.18
CA ALA A 74 -0.78 1.93 2.55
C ALA A 74 -0.85 0.66 3.40
N THR A 75 0.21 0.41 4.15
CA THR A 75 0.34 -0.70 5.10
C THR A 75 0.87 -0.21 6.43
N THR A 76 0.89 -1.09 7.43
CA THR A 76 1.29 -0.76 8.80
C THR A 76 2.53 -1.51 9.23
N ASN A 77 3.26 -0.95 10.20
CA ASN A 77 4.35 -1.61 10.92
C ASN A 77 5.51 -2.08 10.00
N GLY A 78 5.70 -1.42 8.86
CA GLY A 78 6.70 -1.81 7.84
C GLY A 78 6.42 -3.17 7.18
N GLY A 79 5.23 -3.74 7.39
CA GLY A 79 4.82 -5.00 6.81
C GLY A 79 4.24 -4.85 5.40
N PRO A 80 4.09 -5.97 4.66
CA PRO A 80 3.45 -5.98 3.35
C PRO A 80 1.91 -5.87 3.43
N ALA A 81 1.35 -5.80 4.65
CA ALA A 81 -0.08 -5.84 4.91
C ALA A 81 -0.48 -4.99 6.12
N LEU A 82 -1.77 -4.78 6.26
CA LEU A 82 -2.42 -4.25 7.45
C LEU A 82 -2.26 -5.20 8.63
N ALA A 83 -1.91 -4.66 9.79
CA ALA A 83 -1.75 -5.39 11.03
C ALA A 83 -3.12 -5.62 11.69
N THR A 84 -3.50 -6.87 11.86
CA THR A 84 -4.72 -7.25 12.58
C THR A 84 -4.37 -7.77 13.97
N GLY A 85 -4.93 -7.17 15.02
CA GLY A 85 -4.79 -7.65 16.40
C GLY A 85 -3.53 -7.19 17.14
N GLU A 86 -2.68 -6.38 16.50
CA GLU A 86 -1.55 -5.70 17.15
C GLU A 86 -1.68 -4.18 17.02
N PRO A 87 -1.13 -3.39 17.95
CA PRO A 87 -1.09 -1.94 17.82
C PRO A 87 -0.34 -1.50 16.56
N ILE A 88 -0.88 -0.48 15.89
CA ILE A 88 -0.19 0.19 14.80
C ILE A 88 0.85 1.14 15.40
N THR A 89 2.11 0.91 15.05
CA THR A 89 3.28 1.69 15.49
C THR A 89 3.86 2.54 14.37
N SER A 90 3.56 2.23 13.11
CA SER A 90 3.92 3.05 11.95
C SER A 90 3.01 2.79 10.75
N TRP A 91 2.99 3.77 9.84
CA TRP A 91 2.41 3.67 8.51
C TRP A 91 3.49 3.74 7.44
N ALA A 92 3.34 2.91 6.41
CA ALA A 92 4.13 2.97 5.19
C ALA A 92 3.17 3.18 4.01
N VAL A 93 3.50 4.13 3.14
CA VAL A 93 2.70 4.51 1.97
C VAL A 93 3.59 4.48 0.73
N GLY A 94 3.18 3.75 -0.29
CA GLY A 94 3.78 3.78 -1.62
C GLY A 94 2.86 4.45 -2.64
N LEU A 95 3.48 5.13 -3.62
CA LEU A 95 2.80 5.67 -4.80
C LEU A 95 3.22 4.89 -6.03
N TYR A 96 2.24 4.44 -6.82
CA TYR A 96 2.42 3.56 -7.96
C TYR A 96 1.79 4.17 -9.21
N ASP A 97 2.23 3.74 -10.39
CA ASP A 97 1.58 4.11 -11.65
C ASP A 97 0.22 3.41 -11.79
N THR A 98 0.18 2.13 -11.41
CA THR A 98 -1.01 1.30 -11.48
C THR A 98 -1.15 0.41 -10.25
N GLU A 99 -2.37 -0.07 -10.01
CA GLU A 99 -2.74 -0.96 -8.90
C GLU A 99 -1.98 -2.31 -8.90
N GLY A 100 -1.39 -2.72 -10.03
CA GLY A 100 -0.66 -3.99 -10.17
C GLY A 100 0.86 -3.87 -10.15
N ASP A 101 1.41 -2.67 -9.97
CA ASP A 101 2.86 -2.48 -10.03
C ASP A 101 3.54 -2.99 -8.75
N SER A 102 4.63 -3.73 -8.93
CA SER A 102 5.43 -4.25 -7.82
C SER A 102 6.41 -3.23 -7.24
N VAL A 103 6.59 -2.09 -7.91
CA VAL A 103 7.60 -1.09 -7.56
C VAL A 103 6.95 0.27 -7.39
N ALA A 104 7.10 0.85 -6.20
CA ALA A 104 6.66 2.20 -5.94
C ALA A 104 7.58 3.22 -6.63
N LEU A 105 6.98 4.30 -7.15
CA LEU A 105 7.70 5.46 -7.67
C LEU A 105 8.33 6.29 -6.54
N ALA A 106 7.66 6.30 -5.39
CA ALA A 106 8.10 6.99 -4.19
C ALA A 106 7.37 6.41 -2.97
N MET A 107 8.00 6.52 -1.80
CA MET A 107 7.44 6.07 -0.55
C MET A 107 7.52 7.13 0.54
N GLY A 108 6.60 7.04 1.49
CA GLY A 108 6.60 7.80 2.72
C GLY A 108 6.30 6.88 3.89
N GLU A 109 7.01 7.08 4.99
CA GLU A 109 6.78 6.36 6.24
C GLU A 109 6.59 7.36 7.37
N ALA A 110 5.78 7.02 8.36
CA ALA A 110 5.64 7.80 9.59
C ALA A 110 5.33 6.90 10.78
N SER A 111 6.08 7.08 11.86
CA SER A 111 5.80 6.43 13.14
C SER A 111 4.61 7.07 13.83
N VAL A 112 3.85 6.24 14.54
CA VAL A 112 2.89 6.70 15.54
C VAL A 112 3.68 6.96 16.81
N GLU A 113 4.02 8.23 17.11
CA GLU A 113 4.71 8.52 18.38
C GLU A 113 3.82 8.11 19.56
N ALA A 114 4.43 7.39 20.51
CA ALA A 114 3.87 6.91 21.78
C ALA A 114 2.39 6.49 21.74
N LEU A 115 2.09 5.19 21.49
CA LEU A 115 0.74 4.61 21.65
C LEU A 115 -0.40 5.59 21.27
N GLY A 116 -0.36 6.11 20.04
CA GLY A 116 -1.54 6.75 19.44
C GLY A 116 -1.52 8.26 19.24
N ASP A 117 -0.38 8.97 19.12
CA ASP A 117 -0.45 10.42 18.92
C ASP A 117 0.68 11.06 18.08
N SER A 118 0.85 10.58 16.84
CA SER A 118 0.79 11.57 15.75
C SER A 118 -0.67 11.58 15.31
N PRO A 119 -1.43 12.68 15.45
CA PRO A 119 -2.87 12.70 15.17
C PRO A 119 -3.22 12.29 13.72
N ASP A 120 -2.21 12.21 12.84
CA ASP A 120 -2.33 11.75 11.47
C ASP A 120 -1.02 11.13 10.94
N ALA A 121 -0.53 10.05 11.55
CA ALA A 121 0.64 9.32 11.03
C ALA A 121 0.42 8.85 9.58
N LEU A 122 -0.79 8.40 9.23
CA LEU A 122 -1.13 8.00 7.88
C LEU A 122 -1.01 9.17 6.89
N GLY A 123 -1.68 10.30 7.14
CA GLY A 123 -1.58 11.46 6.25
C GLY A 123 -0.19 12.09 6.23
N CYS A 124 0.60 11.98 7.31
CA CYS A 124 2.04 12.30 7.27
C CYS A 124 2.79 11.41 6.29
N ALA A 125 2.56 10.08 6.33
CA ALA A 125 3.17 9.15 5.38
C ALA A 125 2.72 9.43 3.93
N VAL A 126 1.43 9.76 3.70
CA VAL A 126 0.94 10.20 2.37
C VAL A 126 1.65 11.47 1.90
N THR A 127 1.76 12.48 2.77
CA THR A 127 2.44 13.75 2.47
C THR A 127 3.91 13.53 2.15
N ARG A 128 4.58 12.65 2.89
CA ARG A 128 5.97 12.26 2.67
C ARG A 128 6.14 11.53 1.34
N ALA A 129 5.26 10.59 1.00
CA ALA A 129 5.31 9.88 -0.27
C ALA A 129 5.13 10.84 -1.47
N ARG A 130 4.16 11.76 -1.37
CA ARG A 130 3.95 12.81 -2.38
C ARG A 130 5.14 13.76 -2.48
N THR A 131 5.74 14.14 -1.36
CA THR A 131 6.94 14.99 -1.35
C THR A 131 8.11 14.28 -1.99
N ALA A 132 8.29 13.00 -1.68
CA ALA A 132 9.34 12.16 -2.24
C ALA A 132 9.21 12.08 -3.77
N LEU A 133 7.99 11.87 -4.26
CA LEU A 133 7.70 11.90 -5.70
C LEU A 133 8.03 13.28 -6.30
N HIS A 134 7.42 14.35 -5.81
CA HIS A 134 7.61 15.67 -6.44
C HIS A 134 9.06 16.18 -6.41
N GLN A 135 9.81 15.90 -5.35
CA GLN A 135 11.18 16.42 -5.19
C GLN A 135 12.25 15.54 -5.82
N TYR A 136 12.02 14.21 -5.89
CA TYR A 136 13.10 13.27 -6.23
C TYR A 136 12.87 12.45 -7.50
N THR A 137 11.68 12.47 -8.12
CA THR A 137 11.44 11.70 -9.36
C THR A 137 12.43 12.05 -10.49
N GLY A 138 12.86 13.32 -10.59
CA GLY A 138 13.85 13.76 -11.58
C GLY A 138 15.32 13.65 -11.15
N GLY A 139 15.59 13.35 -9.88
CA GLY A 139 16.94 13.33 -9.29
C GLY A 139 17.34 11.99 -8.67
N ALA A 140 16.50 10.97 -8.82
CA ALA A 140 16.74 9.66 -8.23
C ALA A 140 17.97 8.98 -8.87
N PRO A 141 18.84 8.34 -8.07
CA PRO A 141 19.86 7.45 -8.60
C PRO A 141 19.22 6.35 -9.47
N ALA A 142 19.93 5.92 -10.51
CA ALA A 142 19.43 4.89 -11.42
C ALA A 142 19.00 3.62 -10.67
N GLY A 143 17.78 3.16 -10.95
CA GLY A 143 17.20 1.97 -10.31
C GLY A 143 16.86 2.16 -8.83
N LYS A 144 16.62 3.39 -8.37
CA LYS A 144 16.19 3.67 -7.00
C LYS A 144 15.00 4.61 -6.98
N PHE A 145 14.23 4.52 -5.91
CA PHE A 145 13.18 5.48 -5.57
C PHE A 145 13.44 6.09 -4.19
N ALA A 146 12.81 7.23 -3.91
CA ALA A 146 12.95 7.93 -2.63
C ALA A 146 11.92 7.43 -1.62
N LEU A 147 12.37 7.13 -0.41
CA LEU A 147 11.57 6.95 0.80
C LEU A 147 11.84 8.14 1.73
N ILE A 148 10.80 8.86 2.16
CA ILE A 148 10.91 9.84 3.24
C ILE A 148 10.28 9.25 4.51
N GLY A 149 11.11 8.94 5.50
CA GLY A 149 10.68 8.47 6.82
C GLY A 149 10.98 9.50 7.92
N ASP A 150 10.77 9.12 9.19
CA ASP A 150 11.06 9.99 10.34
C ASP A 150 12.54 10.40 10.45
N GLN A 151 13.44 9.57 9.92
CA GLN A 151 14.88 9.83 9.90
C GLN A 151 15.36 10.58 8.66
N GLY A 152 14.44 11.02 7.79
CA GLY A 152 14.73 11.73 6.55
C GLY A 152 14.65 10.85 5.30
N VAL A 153 15.42 11.23 4.26
CA VAL A 153 15.37 10.61 2.93
C VAL A 153 16.30 9.40 2.85
N THR A 154 15.78 8.27 2.37
CA THR A 154 16.54 7.07 2.02
C THR A 154 16.27 6.67 0.57
N TRP A 155 17.28 6.15 -0.12
CA TRP A 155 17.13 5.63 -1.49
C TRP A 155 16.97 4.12 -1.49
N ILE A 156 15.82 3.63 -1.93
CA ILE A 156 15.47 2.21 -1.95
C ILE A 156 15.65 1.66 -3.38
N PRO A 157 16.24 0.47 -3.56
CA PRO A 157 16.29 -0.19 -4.86
C PRO A 157 14.90 -0.43 -5.43
N ALA A 158 14.72 -0.12 -6.71
CA ALA A 158 13.54 -0.45 -7.51
C ALA A 158 13.51 -1.93 -7.88
#